data_AF-A0A341EJW0-F1
#
_entry.id   AF-A0A341EJW0-F1
#
_cell.length_a   1.000
_cell.length_b   1.000
_cell.length_c   1.000
_cell.angle_alpha   90.00
_cell.angle_beta   90.00
_cell.angle_gamma   90.00
#
_symmetry.space_group_name_H-M   'P 1'
#
loop_
_entity.id
_entity.type
_entity.pdbx_description
1 polymer ?
#
loop_
_entity_poly.entity_id
_entity_poly.type
_entity_poly.pdbx_seq_one_letter_code
_entity_poly.pdbx_strand_id
1 'polypeptide(L)'
;MSEDTTGKSSGGSHARSSEDAAHSGGHSGSSYGRFLAMVGTSTAIMFGLMYINSYSFEHVYWSETRFYMTFIMGATIATVMLLFMLNMYKNKGVNAAIFLGSVVMFAGALWLVRSQETIQDESWMSAMIPHHSIAIMTSERAELTDPRVKALASEIVTAQNREISEMRFLIDDIEANGEAGPEWPLGEADGPAEMEGLQEAIATPVIAGIRPAPLKAEEITRALGSDGQCRFIRAVNADPILVTDGAGNGVAKISGSLVNFTSQDTVTSGGVLSADGGQFTLAPGDADGEDATLLFELTGETPLTVGFTGYWTCNG
;
A
#
# COMPACT_ATOMS: atom_id res chain seq x y z
N MET A 1 20.15 79.44 67.78
CA MET A 1 20.14 78.26 66.91
C MET A 1 19.35 78.63 65.68
N SER A 2 19.93 79.14 64.59
CA SER A 2 21.21 78.75 63.95
C SER A 2 21.17 77.24 63.63
N GLU A 3 21.38 76.71 62.43
CA GLU A 3 21.90 77.12 61.12
C GLU A 3 21.37 76.02 60.14
N ASP A 4 20.94 76.34 58.92
CA ASP A 4 21.76 76.46 57.68
C ASP A 4 22.27 75.08 57.18
N THR A 5 21.64 74.49 56.16
CA THR A 5 22.13 74.40 54.75
C THR A 5 22.33 72.91 54.39
N THR A 6 22.15 72.40 53.17
CA THR A 6 22.60 72.86 51.85
C THR A 6 21.82 72.06 50.77
N GLY A 7 21.55 72.67 49.62
CA GLY A 7 20.97 72.00 48.46
C GLY A 7 20.72 72.95 47.29
N LYS A 8 21.78 73.61 46.81
CA LYS A 8 21.83 74.64 45.76
C LYS A 8 21.70 74.01 44.35
N SER A 9 20.68 74.42 43.58
CA SER A 9 20.72 75.28 42.36
C SER A 9 21.07 74.64 41.01
N SER A 10 20.21 74.99 40.03
CA SER A 10 20.44 75.25 38.59
C SER A 10 21.14 74.16 37.78
N GLY A 11 20.56 73.63 36.69
CA GLY A 11 19.99 74.38 35.57
C GLY A 11 20.82 74.02 34.33
N GLY A 12 20.18 73.61 33.24
CA GLY A 12 20.90 73.27 32.01
C GLY A 12 20.07 72.46 31.03
N SER A 13 19.50 73.15 30.06
CA SER A 13 18.96 72.59 28.82
C SER A 13 20.00 71.77 28.06
N HIS A 14 19.65 70.60 27.54
CA HIS A 14 20.17 70.16 26.25
C HIS A 14 19.17 69.26 25.53
N ALA A 15 19.08 69.51 24.23
CA ALA A 15 18.15 68.94 23.29
C ALA A 15 18.54 67.52 22.84
N ARG A 16 17.51 66.78 22.43
CA ARG A 16 17.45 65.71 21.40
C ARG A 16 18.74 64.94 21.03
N SER A 17 18.64 63.62 21.16
CA SER A 17 19.01 62.63 20.13
C SER A 17 18.14 61.39 20.37
N SER A 18 17.02 61.19 19.68
CA SER A 18 16.89 60.45 18.41
C SER A 18 17.67 59.13 18.39
N GLU A 19 17.07 58.07 18.91
CA GLU A 19 17.45 56.68 18.61
C GLU A 19 16.31 55.69 18.95
N ASP A 20 15.11 55.97 18.43
CA ASP A 20 14.06 54.96 18.27
C ASP A 20 14.00 54.57 16.78
N ALA A 21 14.95 53.74 16.35
CA ALA A 21 14.96 53.13 15.03
C ALA A 21 14.51 51.67 15.14
N ALA A 22 13.20 51.49 14.93
CA ALA A 22 12.60 50.43 14.12
C ALA A 22 13.23 49.02 14.16
N HIS A 23 12.62 48.15 14.96
CA HIS A 23 12.38 46.77 14.56
C HIS A 23 10.88 46.44 14.63
N SER A 24 10.10 47.11 13.78
CA SER A 24 8.76 46.64 13.39
C SER A 24 8.88 45.73 12.16
N GLY A 25 9.45 44.55 12.36
CA GLY A 25 9.37 43.46 11.38
C GLY A 25 7.95 42.88 11.39
N GLY A 26 7.10 43.37 10.49
CA GLY A 26 5.70 43.00 10.39
C GLY A 26 5.48 41.54 9.99
N HIS A 27 4.94 40.75 10.91
CA HIS A 27 4.13 39.56 10.60
C HIS A 27 2.78 39.61 11.33
N SER A 28 2.02 40.68 11.06
CA SER A 28 0.58 40.73 11.34
C SER A 28 -0.20 39.98 10.26
N GLY A 29 0.00 38.67 10.15
CA GLY A 29 -0.93 37.83 9.39
C GLY A 29 -2.33 37.95 10.02
N SER A 30 -3.36 38.14 9.20
CA SER A 30 -4.74 38.21 9.70
C SER A 30 -5.06 36.95 10.53
N SER A 31 -5.90 37.06 11.56
CA SER A 31 -6.27 35.92 12.41
C SER A 31 -6.81 34.74 11.58
N TYR A 32 -7.51 35.04 10.49
CA TYR A 32 -7.98 34.07 9.50
C TYR A 32 -6.86 33.48 8.63
N GLY A 33 -5.83 34.25 8.28
CA GLY A 33 -4.65 33.73 7.59
C GLY A 33 -3.91 32.69 8.44
N ARG A 34 -3.74 32.96 9.74
CA ARG A 34 -3.16 31.99 10.68
C ARG A 34 -4.03 30.76 10.87
N PHE A 35 -5.36 30.92 10.89
CA PHE A 35 -6.31 29.81 10.92
C PHE A 35 -6.13 28.88 9.72
N LEU A 36 -6.18 29.43 8.51
CA LEU A 36 -6.04 28.65 7.28
C LEU A 36 -4.66 28.01 7.16
N ALA A 37 -3.61 28.71 7.58
CA ALA A 37 -2.26 28.15 7.64
C ALA A 37 -2.19 26.97 8.63
N MET A 38 -2.83 27.06 9.79
CA MET A 38 -2.86 25.97 10.77
C MET A 38 -3.60 24.74 10.23
N VAL A 39 -4.77 24.93 9.62
CA VAL A 39 -5.55 23.85 8.98
C VAL A 39 -4.79 23.22 7.82
N GLY A 40 -4.21 24.04 6.94
CA GLY A 40 -3.47 23.56 5.77
C GLY A 40 -2.24 22.76 6.17
N THR A 41 -1.44 23.29 7.09
CA THR A 41 -0.24 22.61 7.58
C THR A 41 -0.59 21.31 8.32
N SER A 42 -1.61 21.31 9.19
CA SER A 42 -2.01 20.09 9.89
C SER A 42 -2.53 19.02 8.92
N THR A 43 -3.29 19.42 7.92
CA THR A 43 -3.79 18.51 6.87
C THR A 43 -2.64 17.92 6.05
N ALA A 44 -1.66 18.74 5.65
CA ALA A 44 -0.49 18.27 4.91
C ALA A 44 0.38 17.30 5.73
N ILE A 45 0.60 17.60 7.02
CA ILE A 45 1.32 16.70 7.93
C ILE A 45 0.55 15.37 8.05
N MET A 46 -0.77 15.43 8.30
CA MET A 46 -1.60 14.23 8.41
C MET A 46 -1.58 13.39 7.13
N PHE A 47 -1.54 14.02 5.95
CA PHE A 47 -1.37 13.31 4.68
C PHE A 47 -0.08 12.51 4.63
N GLY A 48 1.05 13.12 4.99
CA GLY A 48 2.34 12.42 5.05
C GLY A 48 2.34 11.28 6.08
N LEU A 49 1.76 11.51 7.27
CA LEU A 49 1.69 10.50 8.33
C LEU A 49 0.90 9.24 7.92
N MET A 50 -0.08 9.36 7.02
CA MET A 50 -0.86 8.20 6.54
C MET A 50 0.00 7.15 5.81
N TYR A 51 1.16 7.51 5.27
CA TYR A 51 2.06 6.59 4.56
C TYR A 51 2.97 5.76 5.49
N ILE A 52 3.14 6.18 6.75
CA ILE A 52 4.08 5.57 7.71
C ILE A 52 3.65 4.16 8.13
N ASN A 53 2.37 3.82 8.03
CA ASN A 53 1.84 2.53 8.49
C ASN A 53 2.00 1.37 7.48
N SER A 54 2.75 1.56 6.39
CA SER A 54 3.02 0.49 5.41
C SER A 54 4.01 -0.54 6.00
N TYR A 55 3.77 -1.85 5.80
CA TYR A 55 4.59 -2.94 6.36
C TYR A 55 6.00 -3.00 5.76
N SER A 56 6.11 -2.76 4.45
CA SER A 56 7.36 -2.71 3.69
C SER A 56 7.44 -1.37 2.94
N PHE A 57 8.66 -0.92 2.66
CA PHE A 57 8.90 0.31 1.89
C PHE A 57 8.44 0.17 0.43
N GLU A 58 8.51 -1.04 -0.12
CA GLU A 58 8.04 -1.34 -1.48
C GLU A 58 6.51 -1.21 -1.62
N HIS A 59 5.76 -1.17 -0.51
CA HIS A 59 4.30 -1.01 -0.52
C HIS A 59 3.85 0.44 -0.46
N VAL A 60 4.78 1.41 -0.58
CA VAL A 60 4.47 2.84 -0.50
C VAL A 60 4.08 3.36 -1.89
N TYR A 61 2.79 3.29 -2.19
CA TYR A 61 2.20 3.75 -3.45
C TYR A 61 1.36 5.02 -3.27
N TRP A 62 1.35 5.88 -4.29
CA TRP A 62 0.43 7.01 -4.37
C TRP A 62 -1.03 6.53 -4.31
N SER A 63 -1.90 7.33 -3.68
CA SER A 63 -3.32 7.00 -3.57
C SER A 63 -4.19 8.25 -3.63
N GLU A 64 -5.00 8.34 -4.69
CA GLU A 64 -6.05 9.32 -4.90
C GLU A 64 -7.08 9.27 -3.76
N THR A 65 -7.45 8.07 -3.32
CA THR A 65 -8.38 7.90 -2.18
C THR A 65 -7.83 8.52 -0.90
N ARG A 66 -6.54 8.31 -0.58
CA ARG A 66 -5.89 8.99 0.56
C ARG A 66 -5.88 10.50 0.36
N PHE A 67 -5.58 10.95 -0.86
CA PHE A 67 -5.60 12.37 -1.21
C PHE A 67 -6.98 13.00 -0.98
N TYR A 68 -8.08 12.40 -1.46
CA TYR A 68 -9.43 12.89 -1.21
C TYR A 68 -9.81 12.86 0.28
N MET A 69 -9.37 11.84 1.02
CA MET A 69 -9.57 11.76 2.47
C MET A 69 -8.91 12.93 3.22
N THR A 70 -7.82 13.51 2.69
CA THR A 70 -7.22 14.72 3.28
C THR A 70 -8.17 15.90 3.30
N PHE A 71 -8.98 16.08 2.25
CA PHE A 71 -9.95 17.17 2.18
C PHE A 71 -11.12 16.93 3.14
N ILE A 72 -11.55 15.68 3.31
CA ILE A 72 -12.57 15.31 4.31
C ILE A 72 -12.07 15.68 5.72
N MET A 73 -10.86 15.24 6.07
CA MET A 73 -10.25 15.54 7.37
C MET A 73 -10.02 17.05 7.55
N GLY A 74 -9.42 17.73 6.56
CA GLY A 74 -9.12 19.16 6.61
C GLY A 74 -10.38 20.01 6.74
N ALA A 75 -11.43 19.72 5.98
CA ALA A 75 -12.73 20.40 6.08
C ALA A 75 -13.38 20.18 7.47
N THR A 76 -13.26 18.98 8.01
CA THR A 76 -13.76 18.64 9.36
C THR A 76 -12.99 19.41 10.44
N ILE A 77 -11.66 19.41 10.38
CA ILE A 77 -10.78 20.13 11.30
C ILE A 77 -11.08 21.63 11.25
N ALA A 78 -11.18 22.22 10.04
CA ALA A 78 -11.54 23.62 9.88
C ALA A 78 -12.88 23.95 10.55
N THR A 79 -13.89 23.12 10.33
CA THR A 79 -15.22 23.31 10.90
C THR A 79 -15.19 23.26 12.43
N VAL A 80 -14.58 22.22 13.00
CA VAL A 80 -14.47 22.04 14.45
C VAL A 80 -13.69 23.19 15.09
N MET A 81 -12.51 23.53 14.55
CA MET A 81 -11.69 24.62 15.08
C MET A 81 -12.41 25.96 15.04
N LEU A 82 -13.11 26.27 13.94
CA LEU A 82 -13.86 27.52 13.82
C LEU A 82 -14.97 27.60 14.87
N LEU A 83 -15.72 26.50 15.11
CA LEU A 83 -16.80 26.44 16.10
C LEU A 83 -16.31 26.68 17.54
N PHE A 84 -15.16 26.10 17.91
CA PHE A 84 -14.58 26.29 19.25
C PHE A 84 -13.97 27.68 19.45
N MET A 85 -13.52 28.32 18.37
CA MET A 85 -12.79 29.59 18.43
C MET A 85 -13.61 30.78 17.91
N LEU A 86 -14.94 30.65 17.80
CA LEU A 86 -15.83 31.69 17.26
C LEU A 86 -15.62 33.08 17.89
N ASN A 87 -15.29 33.13 19.18
CA ASN A 87 -15.10 34.41 19.88
C ASN A 87 -13.86 35.18 19.37
N MET A 88 -12.88 34.52 18.77
CA MET A 88 -11.69 35.12 18.18
C MET A 88 -11.94 35.63 16.74
N TYR A 89 -12.90 35.03 16.04
CA TYR A 89 -13.21 35.31 14.64
C TYR A 89 -14.49 36.15 14.52
N LYS A 90 -14.35 37.47 14.59
CA LYS A 90 -15.51 38.39 14.71
C LYS A 90 -16.28 38.62 13.40
N ASN A 91 -15.69 38.35 12.23
CA ASN A 91 -16.35 38.59 10.95
C ASN A 91 -17.28 37.43 10.59
N LYS A 92 -18.59 37.64 10.82
CA LYS A 92 -19.62 36.63 10.54
C LYS A 92 -19.67 36.20 9.07
N GLY A 93 -19.39 37.11 8.13
CA GLY A 93 -19.37 36.80 6.70
C GLY A 93 -18.24 35.83 6.34
N VAL A 94 -17.02 36.09 6.83
CA VAL A 94 -15.87 35.22 6.62
C VAL A 94 -16.07 33.87 7.31
N ASN A 95 -16.62 33.85 8.52
CA ASN A 95 -16.93 32.59 9.22
C ASN A 95 -17.94 31.75 8.43
N ALA A 96 -19.01 32.36 7.93
CA ALA A 96 -20.01 31.68 7.12
C ALA A 96 -19.39 31.15 5.82
N ALA A 97 -18.53 31.92 5.17
CA ALA A 97 -17.81 31.49 3.97
C ALA A 97 -16.89 30.28 4.24
N ILE A 98 -16.12 30.29 5.32
CA ILE A 98 -15.27 29.16 5.71
C ILE A 98 -16.14 27.93 6.00
N PHE A 99 -17.20 28.08 6.78
CA PHE A 99 -18.07 26.94 7.13
C PHE A 99 -18.76 26.34 5.91
N LEU A 100 -19.38 27.17 5.06
CA LEU A 100 -20.02 26.70 3.83
C LEU A 100 -18.99 26.09 2.86
N GLY A 101 -17.81 26.70 2.73
CA GLY A 101 -16.70 26.17 1.94
C GLY A 101 -16.27 24.79 2.43
N SER A 102 -16.11 24.60 3.75
CA SER A 102 -15.80 23.30 4.36
C SER A 102 -16.89 22.28 4.10
N VAL A 103 -18.17 22.64 4.22
CA VAL A 103 -19.29 21.71 3.95
C VAL A 103 -19.29 21.26 2.48
N VAL A 104 -19.10 22.18 1.54
CA VAL A 104 -19.04 21.86 0.10
C VAL A 104 -17.82 20.99 -0.20
N MET A 105 -16.64 21.34 0.32
CA MET A 105 -15.42 20.56 0.16
C MET A 105 -15.58 19.15 0.74
N PHE A 106 -16.14 19.03 1.94
CA PHE A 106 -16.41 17.74 2.58
C PHE A 106 -17.36 16.89 1.73
N ALA A 107 -18.49 17.46 1.29
CA ALA A 107 -19.47 16.73 0.50
C ALA A 107 -18.90 16.27 -0.85
N GLY A 108 -18.15 17.13 -1.54
CA GLY A 108 -17.49 16.79 -2.81
C GLY A 108 -16.42 15.71 -2.64
N ALA A 109 -15.55 15.84 -1.64
CA ALA A 109 -14.52 14.84 -1.37
C ALA A 109 -15.12 13.51 -0.89
N LEU A 110 -16.16 13.54 -0.05
CA LEU A 110 -16.89 12.34 0.36
C LEU A 110 -17.55 11.65 -0.83
N TRP A 111 -18.13 12.40 -1.75
CA TRP A 111 -18.70 11.84 -2.97
C TRP A 111 -17.63 11.17 -3.84
N LEU A 112 -16.46 11.79 -4.04
CA LEU A 112 -15.33 11.17 -4.77
C LEU A 112 -14.87 9.87 -4.12
N VAL A 113 -14.62 9.87 -2.79
CA VAL A 113 -14.21 8.67 -2.05
C VAL A 113 -15.28 7.58 -2.08
N ARG A 114 -16.56 7.93 -2.05
CA ARG A 114 -17.65 6.94 -2.03
C ARG A 114 -18.03 6.42 -3.41
N SER A 115 -17.88 7.21 -4.46
CA SER A 115 -18.25 6.84 -5.82
C SER A 115 -17.16 6.01 -6.50
N GLN A 116 -15.88 6.26 -6.18
CA GLN A 116 -14.72 5.64 -6.82
C GLN A 116 -14.64 5.87 -8.35
N GLU A 117 -15.42 6.80 -8.91
CA GLU A 117 -15.50 7.05 -10.37
C GLU A 117 -14.19 7.54 -11.01
N THR A 118 -13.24 8.02 -10.21
CA THR A 118 -11.94 8.54 -10.67
C THR A 118 -10.78 7.58 -10.37
N ILE A 119 -11.06 6.36 -9.92
CA ILE A 119 -10.07 5.37 -9.50
C ILE A 119 -10.09 4.23 -10.53
N GLN A 120 -9.09 4.22 -11.41
CA GLN A 120 -8.92 3.20 -12.46
C GLN A 120 -7.96 2.10 -12.00
N ASP A 121 -7.79 1.04 -12.78
CA ASP A 121 -7.11 -0.21 -12.41
C ASP A 121 -5.77 -0.01 -11.69
N GLU A 122 -4.82 0.70 -12.30
CA GLU A 122 -3.50 0.97 -11.70
C GLU A 122 -3.61 1.78 -10.40
N SER A 123 -4.47 2.80 -10.35
CA SER A 123 -4.71 3.63 -9.16
C SER A 123 -5.38 2.82 -8.05
N TRP A 124 -6.30 1.90 -8.41
CA TRP A 124 -6.95 0.99 -7.48
C TRP A 124 -5.92 0.04 -6.86
N MET A 125 -5.11 -0.63 -7.69
CA MET A 125 -4.06 -1.54 -7.22
C MET A 125 -3.01 -0.81 -6.38
N SER A 126 -2.55 0.36 -6.83
CA SER A 126 -1.63 1.23 -6.08
C SER A 126 -2.19 1.61 -4.71
N ALA A 127 -3.49 1.91 -4.61
CA ALA A 127 -4.13 2.21 -3.32
C ALA A 127 -4.33 0.95 -2.45
N MET A 128 -4.49 -0.22 -3.07
CA MET A 128 -4.81 -1.47 -2.38
C MET A 128 -3.57 -2.17 -1.82
N ILE A 129 -2.42 -2.09 -2.49
CA ILE A 129 -1.15 -2.63 -1.98
C ILE A 129 -0.85 -2.16 -0.54
N PRO A 130 -0.83 -0.85 -0.22
CA PRO A 130 -0.60 -0.41 1.16
C PRO A 130 -1.75 -0.75 2.11
N HIS A 131 -3.00 -0.87 1.62
CA HIS A 131 -4.14 -1.31 2.44
C HIS A 131 -3.97 -2.77 2.90
N HIS A 132 -3.63 -3.66 1.97
CA HIS A 132 -3.28 -5.06 2.22
C HIS A 132 -2.05 -5.18 3.12
N SER A 133 -1.07 -4.31 2.91
CA SER A 133 0.14 -4.25 3.71
C SER A 133 -0.14 -3.99 5.20
N ILE A 134 -1.11 -3.11 5.54
CA ILE A 134 -1.51 -2.88 6.94
C ILE A 134 -2.16 -4.14 7.55
N ALA A 135 -2.93 -4.89 6.76
CA ALA A 135 -3.54 -6.15 7.22
C ALA A 135 -2.49 -7.22 7.53
N ILE A 136 -1.43 -7.32 6.71
CA ILE A 136 -0.28 -8.20 6.99
C ILE A 136 0.41 -7.78 8.29
N MET A 137 0.79 -6.50 8.42
CA MET A 137 1.47 -5.98 9.61
C MET A 137 0.69 -6.29 10.89
N THR A 138 -0.61 -6.02 10.89
CA THR A 138 -1.46 -6.19 12.07
C THR A 138 -1.71 -7.66 12.38
N SER A 139 -1.83 -8.52 11.35
CA SER A 139 -2.02 -9.96 11.53
C SER A 139 -0.76 -10.67 12.05
N GLU A 140 0.42 -10.25 11.59
CA GLU A 140 1.69 -10.85 12.04
C GLU A 140 2.08 -10.42 13.46
N ARG A 141 1.76 -9.18 13.84
CA ARG A 141 2.22 -8.59 15.13
C ARG A 141 1.20 -8.71 16.26
N ALA A 142 -0.03 -9.15 15.99
CA ALA A 142 -1.06 -9.28 17.01
C ALA A 142 -0.74 -10.43 18.00
N GLU A 143 -0.91 -10.16 19.30
CA GLU A 143 -0.79 -11.17 20.36
C GLU A 143 -2.05 -12.04 20.43
N LEU A 144 -2.19 -12.96 19.48
CA LEU A 144 -3.34 -13.85 19.38
C LEU A 144 -3.15 -15.11 20.21
N THR A 145 -4.21 -15.59 20.87
CA THR A 145 -4.17 -16.81 21.71
C THR A 145 -5.18 -17.88 21.28
N ASP A 146 -6.36 -17.50 20.79
CA ASP A 146 -7.34 -18.44 20.23
C ASP A 146 -6.79 -19.07 18.93
N PRO A 147 -6.72 -20.41 18.82
CA PRO A 147 -6.16 -21.09 17.66
C PRO A 147 -6.93 -20.83 16.35
N ARG A 148 -8.24 -20.56 16.42
CA ARG A 148 -9.05 -20.22 15.23
C ARG A 148 -8.68 -18.85 14.70
N VAL A 149 -8.41 -17.90 15.61
CA VAL A 149 -8.02 -16.54 15.23
C VAL A 149 -6.59 -16.52 14.67
N LYS A 150 -5.68 -17.34 15.22
CA LYS A 150 -4.34 -17.53 14.65
C LYS A 150 -4.39 -18.12 13.23
N ALA A 151 -5.23 -19.13 13.01
CA ALA A 151 -5.41 -19.71 11.69
C ALA A 151 -5.91 -18.66 10.69
N LEU A 152 -6.94 -17.89 11.06
CA LEU A 152 -7.44 -16.78 10.24
C LEU A 152 -6.37 -15.72 9.96
N ALA A 153 -5.57 -15.32 10.95
CA ALA A 153 -4.49 -14.35 10.75
C ALA A 153 -3.43 -14.87 9.77
N SER A 154 -3.07 -16.16 9.85
CA SER A 154 -2.14 -16.80 8.90
C SER A 154 -2.71 -16.87 7.49
N GLU A 155 -4.01 -17.14 7.34
CA GLU A 155 -4.72 -17.12 6.06
C GLU A 155 -4.73 -15.71 5.46
N ILE A 156 -4.98 -14.68 6.27
CA ILE A 156 -4.90 -13.28 5.86
C ILE A 156 -3.50 -12.96 5.35
N VAL A 157 -2.44 -13.25 6.11
CA VAL A 157 -1.06 -12.96 5.68
C VAL A 157 -0.74 -13.64 4.35
N THR A 158 -1.14 -14.90 4.18
CA THR A 158 -0.88 -15.66 2.95
C THR A 158 -1.63 -15.08 1.75
N ALA A 159 -2.93 -14.79 1.91
CA ALA A 159 -3.76 -14.24 0.85
C ALA A 159 -3.31 -12.83 0.45
N GLN A 160 -3.02 -11.98 1.43
CA GLN A 160 -2.67 -10.58 1.21
C GLN A 160 -1.27 -10.45 0.57
N ASN A 161 -0.29 -11.28 0.95
CA ASN A 161 1.01 -11.33 0.26
C ASN A 161 0.87 -11.78 -1.19
N ARG A 162 -0.03 -12.74 -1.47
CA ARG A 162 -0.36 -13.15 -2.84
C ARG A 162 -0.97 -12.00 -3.62
N GLU A 163 -1.99 -11.34 -3.08
CA GLU A 163 -2.71 -10.25 -3.75
C GLU A 163 -1.79 -9.06 -4.02
N ILE A 164 -0.90 -8.70 -3.10
CA ILE A 164 0.13 -7.68 -3.34
C ILE A 164 1.05 -8.07 -4.51
N SER A 165 1.51 -9.31 -4.53
CA SER A 165 2.40 -9.82 -5.58
C SER A 165 1.72 -9.84 -6.96
N GLU A 166 0.43 -10.20 -7.02
CA GLU A 166 -0.38 -10.12 -8.25
C GLU A 166 -0.60 -8.66 -8.69
N MET A 167 -0.95 -7.77 -7.75
CA MET A 167 -1.17 -6.35 -8.07
C MET A 167 0.10 -5.65 -8.57
N ARG A 168 1.26 -5.94 -7.96
CA ARG A 168 2.56 -5.42 -8.44
C ARG A 168 2.83 -5.87 -9.87
N PHE A 169 2.66 -7.16 -10.14
CA PHE A 169 2.81 -7.69 -11.49
C PHE A 169 1.88 -7.02 -12.49
N LEU A 170 0.60 -6.88 -12.15
CA LEU A 170 -0.41 -6.28 -13.03
C LEU A 170 -0.15 -4.80 -13.30
N ILE A 171 0.31 -4.02 -12.31
CA ILE A 171 0.71 -2.62 -12.54
C ILE A 171 1.83 -2.59 -13.59
N ASP A 172 2.91 -3.35 -13.37
CA ASP A 172 4.07 -3.34 -14.26
C ASP A 172 3.72 -3.87 -15.67
N ASP A 173 2.88 -4.90 -15.75
CA ASP A 173 2.43 -5.50 -17.00
C ASP A 173 1.53 -4.55 -17.79
N ILE A 174 0.56 -3.88 -17.14
CA ILE A 174 -0.31 -2.90 -17.81
C ILE A 174 0.49 -1.68 -18.27
N GLU A 175 1.43 -1.19 -17.47
CA GLU A 175 2.30 -0.08 -17.88
C GLU A 175 3.16 -0.44 -19.11
N ALA A 176 3.65 -1.69 -19.19
CA ALA A 176 4.52 -2.15 -20.26
C ALA A 176 3.75 -2.58 -21.53
N ASN A 177 2.61 -3.26 -21.36
CA ASN A 177 1.91 -3.99 -22.41
C ASN A 177 0.49 -3.48 -22.69
N GLY A 178 -0.06 -2.62 -21.83
CA GLY A 178 -1.43 -2.13 -21.89
C GLY A 178 -2.46 -3.07 -21.25
N GLU A 179 -3.71 -2.63 -21.20
CA GLU A 179 -4.83 -3.43 -20.65
C GLU A 179 -5.05 -4.71 -21.46
N ALA A 180 -5.23 -5.82 -20.76
CA ALA A 180 -5.54 -7.10 -21.38
C ALA A 180 -6.94 -7.10 -22.02
N GLY A 181 -7.07 -7.77 -23.17
CA GLY A 181 -8.35 -7.96 -23.85
C GLY A 181 -9.26 -8.99 -23.17
N PRO A 182 -10.54 -9.08 -23.60
CA PRO A 182 -11.51 -10.05 -23.06
C PRO A 182 -11.12 -11.52 -23.28
N GLU A 183 -10.15 -11.80 -24.15
CA GLU A 183 -9.58 -13.12 -24.41
C GLU A 183 -8.53 -13.58 -23.39
N TRP A 184 -8.16 -12.72 -22.42
CA TRP A 184 -7.16 -13.09 -21.41
C TRP A 184 -7.59 -14.35 -20.64
N PRO A 185 -6.72 -15.35 -20.45
CA PRO A 185 -7.08 -16.59 -19.77
C PRO A 185 -7.34 -16.37 -18.27
N LEU A 186 -8.60 -16.18 -17.88
CA LEU A 186 -9.01 -15.97 -16.49
C LEU A 186 -9.39 -17.27 -15.75
N GLY A 187 -9.37 -18.41 -16.44
CA GLY A 187 -9.82 -19.68 -15.87
C GLY A 187 -11.31 -19.74 -15.56
N GLU A 188 -12.11 -18.87 -16.17
CA GLU A 188 -13.57 -18.82 -15.98
C GLU A 188 -14.25 -20.01 -16.65
N ALA A 189 -15.24 -20.58 -15.97
CA ALA A 189 -16.05 -21.66 -16.52
C ALA A 189 -17.12 -21.10 -17.47
N ASP A 190 -17.32 -21.76 -18.60
CA ASP A 190 -18.37 -21.40 -19.55
C ASP A 190 -19.76 -21.85 -19.07
N GLY A 191 -20.72 -20.93 -19.10
CA GLY A 191 -22.13 -21.24 -18.89
C GLY A 191 -22.60 -21.19 -17.42
N PRO A 192 -23.88 -21.54 -17.16
CA PRO A 192 -24.44 -21.51 -15.83
C PRO A 192 -23.87 -22.63 -14.96
N ALA A 193 -23.77 -22.38 -13.64
CA ALA A 193 -23.38 -23.41 -12.69
C ALA A 193 -24.30 -24.63 -12.75
N GLU A 194 -23.71 -25.82 -12.89
CA GLU A 194 -24.46 -27.07 -12.94
C GLU A 194 -24.92 -27.51 -11.54
N MET A 195 -26.06 -28.23 -11.49
CA MET A 195 -26.54 -28.82 -10.24
C MET A 195 -25.88 -30.18 -10.01
N GLU A 196 -24.89 -30.20 -9.14
CA GLU A 196 -24.15 -31.41 -8.77
C GLU A 196 -24.43 -31.86 -7.33
N GLY A 197 -24.15 -33.13 -7.06
CA GLY A 197 -24.10 -33.64 -5.68
C GLY A 197 -22.88 -33.07 -4.94
N LEU A 198 -22.97 -32.93 -3.61
CA LEU A 198 -21.90 -32.32 -2.80
C LEU A 198 -20.53 -33.00 -3.00
N GLN A 199 -20.49 -34.32 -3.17
CA GLN A 199 -19.24 -35.06 -3.38
C GLN A 199 -18.56 -34.73 -4.71
N GLU A 200 -19.35 -34.50 -5.75
CA GLU A 200 -18.82 -34.09 -7.06
C GLU A 200 -18.33 -32.64 -6.99
N ALA A 201 -19.14 -31.76 -6.38
CA ALA A 201 -18.81 -30.34 -6.25
C ALA A 201 -17.50 -30.07 -5.49
N ILE A 202 -17.11 -30.93 -4.53
CA ILE A 202 -15.81 -30.80 -3.82
C ILE A 202 -14.65 -31.49 -4.54
N ALA A 203 -14.93 -32.31 -5.56
CA ALA A 203 -13.93 -32.94 -6.41
C ALA A 203 -13.61 -32.07 -7.65
N THR A 204 -14.54 -31.21 -8.07
CA THR A 204 -14.39 -30.29 -9.20
C THR A 204 -13.53 -29.08 -8.83
N PRO A 205 -12.41 -28.83 -9.53
CA PRO A 205 -11.55 -27.69 -9.27
C PRO A 205 -12.16 -26.38 -9.81
N VAL A 206 -12.05 -25.31 -9.04
CA VAL A 206 -12.38 -23.95 -9.51
C VAL A 206 -11.12 -23.33 -10.13
N ILE A 207 -10.97 -23.46 -11.45
CA ILE A 207 -9.73 -23.09 -12.16
C ILE A 207 -9.35 -21.62 -11.92
N ALA A 208 -10.30 -20.68 -12.04
CA ALA A 208 -10.07 -19.25 -11.78
C ALA A 208 -9.38 -18.94 -10.44
N GLY A 209 -9.62 -19.78 -9.42
CA GLY A 209 -9.05 -19.62 -8.08
C GLY A 209 -7.70 -20.30 -7.87
N ILE A 210 -7.19 -21.06 -8.86
CA ILE A 210 -5.94 -21.80 -8.70
C ILE A 210 -4.76 -20.84 -8.70
N ARG A 211 -3.95 -20.93 -7.64
CA ARG A 211 -2.71 -20.19 -7.47
C ARG A 211 -1.67 -21.13 -6.85
N PRO A 212 -0.37 -21.00 -7.20
CA PRO A 212 0.69 -21.72 -6.52
C PRO A 212 0.69 -21.40 -5.02
N ALA A 213 0.65 -22.45 -4.20
CA ALA A 213 0.61 -22.34 -2.74
C ALA A 213 2.02 -22.39 -2.14
N PRO A 214 2.25 -21.77 -0.97
CA PRO A 214 3.57 -21.77 -0.34
C PRO A 214 4.01 -23.18 0.07
N LEU A 215 5.27 -23.52 -0.21
CA LEU A 215 5.90 -24.81 0.01
C LEU A 215 6.58 -24.87 1.39
N LYS A 216 6.36 -25.96 2.12
CA LYS A 216 7.10 -26.26 3.35
C LYS A 216 8.44 -26.91 3.02
N ALA A 217 9.43 -26.73 3.89
CA ALA A 217 10.76 -27.36 3.74
C ALA A 217 10.66 -28.88 3.49
N GLU A 218 9.84 -29.58 4.25
CA GLU A 218 9.62 -31.04 4.12
C GLU A 218 9.01 -31.44 2.76
N GLU A 219 8.20 -30.56 2.15
CA GLU A 219 7.61 -30.77 0.83
C GLU A 219 8.68 -30.62 -0.26
N ILE A 220 9.56 -29.62 -0.12
CA ILE A 220 10.69 -29.37 -1.02
C ILE A 220 11.65 -30.56 -1.00
N THR A 221 12.13 -30.96 0.18
CA THR A 221 13.05 -32.10 0.31
C THR A 221 12.45 -33.40 -0.21
N ARG A 222 11.15 -33.62 -0.03
CA ARG A 222 10.45 -34.79 -0.56
C ARG A 222 10.41 -34.81 -2.09
N ALA A 223 10.21 -33.65 -2.72
CA ALA A 223 10.08 -33.55 -4.18
C ALA A 223 11.43 -33.52 -4.90
N LEU A 224 12.41 -32.77 -4.37
CA LEU A 224 13.70 -32.53 -5.02
C LEU A 224 14.85 -33.38 -4.45
N GLY A 225 14.66 -34.06 -3.31
CA GLY A 225 15.74 -34.77 -2.60
C GLY A 225 16.80 -33.84 -1.97
N SER A 226 16.56 -32.53 -1.98
CA SER A 226 17.42 -31.48 -1.44
C SER A 226 16.57 -30.28 -0.99
N ASP A 227 17.19 -29.27 -0.38
CA ASP A 227 16.48 -28.03 0.02
C ASP A 227 16.25 -27.05 -1.15
N GLY A 228 16.62 -27.46 -2.37
CA GLY A 228 16.58 -26.62 -3.57
C GLY A 228 17.71 -25.59 -3.63
N GLN A 229 18.11 -25.24 -4.85
CA GLN A 229 19.12 -24.22 -5.12
C GLN A 229 18.49 -22.83 -5.23
N CYS A 230 17.42 -22.68 -6.01
CA CYS A 230 16.77 -21.41 -6.27
C CYS A 230 15.31 -21.42 -5.83
N ARG A 231 14.82 -20.25 -5.39
CA ARG A 231 13.45 -20.11 -4.88
C ARG A 231 12.82 -18.79 -5.32
N PHE A 232 11.53 -18.87 -5.62
CA PHE A 232 10.68 -17.69 -5.81
C PHE A 232 9.81 -17.50 -4.56
N ILE A 233 9.94 -16.35 -3.92
CA ILE A 233 9.09 -15.93 -2.78
C ILE A 233 8.31 -14.67 -3.17
N ARG A 234 7.06 -14.55 -2.71
CA ARG A 234 6.21 -13.38 -3.00
C ARG A 234 6.53 -12.16 -2.12
N ALA A 235 7.16 -12.39 -0.97
CA ALA A 235 7.54 -11.36 0.00
C ALA A 235 8.74 -11.86 0.82
N VAL A 236 9.55 -10.96 1.38
CA VAL A 236 10.80 -11.25 2.11
C VAL A 236 10.65 -12.33 3.21
N ASN A 237 9.49 -12.37 3.89
CA ASN A 237 9.21 -13.32 4.98
C ASN A 237 8.22 -14.43 4.59
N ALA A 238 7.95 -14.62 3.30
CA ALA A 238 7.01 -15.63 2.82
C ALA A 238 7.70 -16.94 2.43
N ASP A 239 6.99 -18.05 2.63
CA ASP A 239 7.40 -19.36 2.12
C ASP A 239 7.40 -19.36 0.57
N PRO A 240 8.32 -20.11 -0.08
CA PRO A 240 8.46 -20.10 -1.53
C PRO A 240 7.30 -20.81 -2.22
N ILE A 241 6.91 -20.32 -3.40
CA ILE A 241 5.83 -20.91 -4.20
C ILE A 241 6.35 -21.75 -5.37
N LEU A 242 7.63 -21.58 -5.70
CA LEU A 242 8.37 -22.36 -6.69
C LEU A 242 9.80 -22.52 -6.18
N VAL A 243 10.32 -23.75 -6.19
CA VAL A 243 11.70 -24.06 -5.82
C VAL A 243 12.31 -24.94 -6.90
N THR A 244 13.57 -24.70 -7.26
CA THR A 244 14.29 -25.46 -8.27
C THR A 244 15.65 -25.93 -7.76
N ASP A 245 16.16 -27.02 -8.32
CA ASP A 245 17.52 -27.51 -8.10
C ASP A 245 18.58 -26.78 -8.94
N GLY A 246 18.19 -25.76 -9.72
CA GLY A 246 19.04 -25.01 -10.67
C GLY A 246 19.43 -25.77 -11.95
N ALA A 247 19.32 -27.10 -11.95
CA ALA A 247 19.62 -28.00 -13.06
C ALA A 247 18.40 -28.29 -13.95
N GLY A 248 17.30 -27.59 -13.72
CA GLY A 248 16.09 -27.67 -14.53
C GLY A 248 14.96 -28.49 -13.91
N ASN A 249 15.09 -29.01 -12.68
CA ASN A 249 13.97 -29.59 -11.95
C ASN A 249 13.40 -28.60 -10.94
N GLY A 250 12.09 -28.37 -11.00
CA GLY A 250 11.37 -27.52 -10.08
C GLY A 250 10.17 -28.21 -9.46
N VAL A 251 9.75 -27.71 -8.31
CA VAL A 251 8.53 -28.12 -7.62
C VAL A 251 7.68 -26.91 -7.26
N ALA A 252 6.38 -27.03 -7.47
CA ALA A 252 5.37 -26.11 -6.97
C ALA A 252 4.21 -26.89 -6.35
N LYS A 253 3.46 -26.26 -5.45
CA LYS A 253 2.24 -26.84 -4.87
C LYS A 253 1.01 -26.24 -5.52
N ILE A 254 0.25 -27.05 -6.25
CA ILE A 254 -0.97 -26.67 -6.98
C ILE A 254 -2.14 -27.44 -6.38
N SER A 255 -3.19 -26.73 -5.92
CA SER A 255 -4.38 -27.34 -5.31
C SER A 255 -4.08 -28.38 -4.22
N GLY A 256 -3.05 -28.10 -3.39
CA GLY A 256 -2.61 -28.97 -2.31
C GLY A 256 -1.69 -30.14 -2.72
N SER A 257 -1.43 -30.32 -4.02
CA SER A 257 -0.57 -31.39 -4.55
C SER A 257 0.78 -30.85 -5.01
N LEU A 258 1.85 -31.62 -4.81
CA LEU A 258 3.18 -31.30 -5.32
C LEU A 258 3.27 -31.71 -6.79
N VAL A 259 3.62 -30.76 -7.64
CA VAL A 259 3.77 -30.94 -9.08
C VAL A 259 5.21 -30.62 -9.45
N ASN A 260 5.85 -31.55 -10.18
CA ASN A 260 7.19 -31.35 -10.72
C ASN A 260 7.09 -30.64 -12.06
N PHE A 261 7.91 -29.61 -12.23
CA PHE A 261 8.10 -28.90 -13.48
C PHE A 261 9.54 -29.09 -13.94
N THR A 262 9.75 -29.20 -15.24
CA THR A 262 11.08 -29.44 -15.82
C THR A 262 11.43 -28.42 -16.89
N SER A 263 12.70 -28.08 -16.99
CA SER A 263 13.32 -27.27 -18.04
C SER A 263 14.43 -28.06 -18.72
N GLN A 264 14.67 -27.79 -20.01
CA GLN A 264 15.81 -28.36 -20.74
C GLN A 264 17.13 -27.64 -20.39
N ASP A 265 17.03 -26.38 -19.95
CA ASP A 265 18.16 -25.52 -19.61
C ASP A 265 18.21 -25.22 -18.11
N THR A 266 19.37 -24.74 -17.65
CA THR A 266 19.53 -24.21 -16.28
C THR A 266 18.64 -22.99 -16.08
N VAL A 267 17.94 -22.92 -14.95
CA VAL A 267 16.94 -21.88 -14.65
C VAL A 267 17.42 -20.85 -13.62
N THR A 268 18.72 -20.82 -13.31
CA THR A 268 19.30 -19.91 -12.31
C THR A 268 19.13 -18.44 -12.70
N SER A 269 19.19 -18.11 -14.00
CA SER A 269 18.99 -16.78 -14.56
C SER A 269 17.57 -16.56 -15.12
N GLY A 270 16.58 -17.28 -14.60
CA GLY A 270 15.23 -17.33 -15.19
C GLY A 270 15.11 -18.36 -16.31
N GLY A 271 13.88 -18.53 -16.81
CA GLY A 271 13.55 -19.52 -17.82
C GLY A 271 12.12 -20.03 -17.69
N VAL A 272 11.80 -21.07 -18.48
CA VAL A 272 10.49 -21.71 -18.47
C VAL A 272 10.61 -23.09 -17.87
N LEU A 273 9.77 -23.41 -16.88
CA LEU A 273 9.60 -24.77 -16.37
C LEU A 273 8.20 -25.26 -16.73
N SER A 274 8.10 -26.40 -17.39
CA SER A 274 6.82 -26.94 -17.88
C SER A 274 6.46 -28.25 -17.17
N ALA A 275 5.16 -28.49 -17.06
CA ALA A 275 4.56 -29.76 -16.68
C ALA A 275 3.42 -30.08 -17.65
N ASP A 276 2.83 -31.26 -17.54
CA ASP A 276 1.62 -31.57 -18.30
C ASP A 276 0.48 -30.61 -17.90
N GLY A 277 -0.12 -29.95 -18.89
CA GLY A 277 -1.22 -29.00 -18.69
C GLY A 277 -0.86 -27.63 -18.10
N GLY A 278 0.43 -27.26 -18.00
CA GLY A 278 0.80 -25.91 -17.54
C GLY A 278 2.31 -25.63 -17.49
N GLN A 279 2.65 -24.38 -17.17
CA GLN A 279 4.03 -23.92 -17.08
C GLN A 279 4.22 -22.76 -16.11
N PHE A 280 5.48 -22.53 -15.76
CA PHE A 280 5.98 -21.33 -15.13
C PHE A 280 6.95 -20.62 -16.05
N THR A 281 6.78 -19.33 -16.25
CA THR A 281 7.76 -18.45 -16.90
C THR A 281 8.34 -17.52 -15.86
N LEU A 282 9.64 -17.63 -15.63
CA LEU A 282 10.38 -16.84 -14.65
C LEU A 282 11.28 -15.84 -15.36
N ALA A 283 11.10 -14.55 -15.10
CA ALA A 283 12.08 -13.52 -15.43
C ALA A 283 12.83 -13.11 -14.16
N PRO A 284 14.17 -13.12 -14.17
CA PRO A 284 14.94 -12.69 -13.03
C PRO A 284 14.71 -11.20 -12.78
N GLY A 285 14.78 -10.83 -11.52
CA GLY A 285 14.68 -9.45 -11.07
C GLY A 285 15.98 -8.66 -11.27
N ASP A 286 16.18 -7.65 -10.43
CA ASP A 286 17.41 -6.88 -10.36
C ASP A 286 18.60 -7.68 -9.81
N ALA A 287 19.72 -7.00 -9.53
CA ALA A 287 20.94 -7.65 -9.06
C ALA A 287 20.81 -8.32 -7.69
N ASP A 288 19.87 -7.86 -6.86
CA ASP A 288 19.57 -8.41 -5.54
C ASP A 288 18.45 -9.48 -5.61
N GLY A 289 17.90 -9.70 -6.81
CA GLY A 289 16.83 -10.65 -7.08
C GLY A 289 15.44 -10.09 -6.76
N GLU A 290 15.33 -8.80 -6.46
CA GLU A 290 14.05 -8.09 -6.23
C GLU A 290 13.36 -7.80 -7.57
N ASP A 291 12.04 -7.61 -7.55
CA ASP A 291 11.22 -7.38 -8.75
C ASP A 291 11.31 -8.51 -9.80
N ALA A 292 11.62 -9.73 -9.36
CA ALA A 292 11.53 -10.90 -10.21
C ALA A 292 10.06 -11.21 -10.53
N THR A 293 9.77 -11.61 -11.77
CA THR A 293 8.40 -11.94 -12.18
C THR A 293 8.25 -13.44 -12.42
N LEU A 294 7.11 -13.97 -11.99
CA LEU A 294 6.73 -15.36 -12.21
C LEU A 294 5.32 -15.40 -12.81
N LEU A 295 5.23 -15.86 -14.05
CA LEU A 295 3.96 -16.15 -14.71
C LEU A 295 3.62 -17.63 -14.52
N PHE A 296 2.41 -17.92 -14.05
CA PHE A 296 1.86 -19.27 -13.94
C PHE A 296 0.73 -19.43 -14.95
N GLU A 297 0.84 -20.47 -15.77
CA GLU A 297 -0.10 -20.74 -16.86
C GLU A 297 -0.63 -22.16 -16.78
N LEU A 298 -1.95 -22.31 -16.94
CA LEU A 298 -2.62 -23.58 -17.19
C LEU A 298 -3.08 -23.59 -18.65
N THR A 299 -2.75 -24.66 -19.37
CA THR A 299 -2.98 -24.80 -20.83
C THR A 299 -4.05 -25.85 -21.17
N GLY A 300 -4.82 -26.28 -20.16
CA GLY A 300 -5.93 -27.22 -20.33
C GLY A 300 -7.15 -26.62 -21.04
N GLU A 301 -8.28 -27.32 -20.96
CA GLU A 301 -9.55 -26.89 -21.58
C GLU A 301 -10.03 -25.52 -21.09
N THR A 302 -9.76 -25.20 -19.81
CA THR A 302 -10.03 -23.90 -19.20
C THR A 302 -8.69 -23.23 -18.88
N PRO A 303 -8.14 -22.40 -19.78
CA PRO A 303 -6.82 -21.83 -19.59
C PRO A 303 -6.84 -20.71 -18.54
N LEU A 304 -5.73 -20.58 -17.81
CA LEU A 304 -5.54 -19.57 -16.77
C LEU A 304 -4.13 -19.01 -16.88
N THR A 305 -3.98 -17.68 -16.80
CA THR A 305 -2.70 -16.99 -16.79
C THR A 305 -2.69 -15.96 -15.66
N VAL A 306 -1.75 -16.13 -14.72
CA VAL A 306 -1.63 -15.28 -13.53
C VAL A 306 -0.17 -14.98 -13.22
N GLY A 307 0.16 -13.72 -13.00
CA GLY A 307 1.52 -13.27 -12.74
C GLY A 307 1.75 -12.80 -11.31
N PHE A 308 3.01 -12.85 -10.90
CA PHE A 308 3.46 -12.48 -9.57
C PHE A 308 4.77 -11.71 -9.67
N THR A 309 4.89 -10.57 -8.97
CA THR A 309 6.17 -9.91 -8.71
C THR A 309 6.64 -10.28 -7.32
N GLY A 310 7.93 -10.62 -7.18
CA GLY A 310 8.51 -11.08 -5.93
C GLY A 310 10.02 -11.14 -6.00
N TYR A 311 10.61 -12.13 -5.32
CA TYR A 311 12.05 -12.28 -5.20
C TYR A 311 12.50 -13.63 -5.75
N TRP A 312 13.50 -13.61 -6.62
CA TRP A 312 14.17 -14.80 -7.12
C TRP A 312 15.58 -14.89 -6.57
N THR A 313 15.83 -15.86 -5.69
CA THR A 313 17.13 -16.03 -5.03
C THR A 313 17.68 -17.42 -5.27
N CYS A 314 18.94 -17.49 -5.70
CA CYS A 314 19.69 -18.73 -5.89
C CYS A 314 20.84 -18.78 -4.88
N ASN A 315 20.89 -19.84 -4.08
CA ASN A 315 22.06 -20.14 -3.27
C ASN A 315 23.16 -20.63 -4.22
N GLY A 316 24.27 -19.88 -4.28
CA GLY A 316 25.50 -20.28 -4.97
C GLY A 316 26.34 -21.25 -4.14
#